data_AF-A0A7C5CIJ3-F1
#
_entry.id   AF-A0A7C5CIJ3-F1
#
_cell.length_a   1.000
_cell.length_b   1.000
_cell.length_c   1.000
_cell.angle_alpha   90.00
_cell.angle_beta   90.00
_cell.angle_gamma   90.00
#
_symmetry.space_group_name_H-M   'P 1'
#
loop_
_entity.id
_entity.type
_entity.pdbx_description
1 polymer ?
#
loop_
_entity_poly.entity_id
_entity_poly.type
_entity_poly.pdbx_seq_one_letter_code
_entity_poly.pdbx_strand_id
1 'polypeptide(L)' 'SVMVVGRESAKSLFSEAHSTFEEDDVYDQSDAEGFIKLNALRLMIAGKKRK' A
#
# COMPACT_ATOMS: atom_id res chain seq x y z
N SER A 1 28.75 12.79 7.77
CA SER A 1 27.57 12.11 7.20
C SER A 1 26.48 13.14 6.98
N VAL A 2 25.53 12.87 6.08
CA VAL A 2 24.38 13.75 5.84
C VAL A 2 23.12 12.93 6.09
N MET A 3 22.15 13.48 6.81
CA MET A 3 20.85 12.87 7.06
C MET A 3 19.74 13.80 6.57
N VAL A 4 18.78 13.23 5.86
CA VAL A 4 17.58 13.96 5.43
C VAL A 4 16.57 13.91 6.57
N VAL A 5 16.16 15.08 7.06
CA VAL A 5 15.22 15.21 8.19
C VAL A 5 13.81 15.62 7.76
N GLY A 6 13.60 15.94 6.48
CA GLY A 6 12.30 16.36 5.96
C GLY A 6 12.31 16.62 4.45
N ARG A 7 11.10 16.68 3.87
CA ARG A 7 10.85 16.99 2.45
C ARG A 7 9.53 17.74 2.30
N GLU A 8 9.50 18.70 1.38
CA GLU A 8 8.29 19.37 0.93
C GLU A 8 8.36 19.58 -0.59
N SER A 9 7.20 19.74 -1.23
CA SER A 9 7.09 20.01 -2.65
C SER A 9 5.72 20.59 -2.98
N ALA A 10 5.68 21.64 -3.80
CA ALA A 10 4.44 22.16 -4.37
C ALA A 10 3.72 21.15 -5.29
N LYS A 11 4.42 20.10 -5.73
CA LYS A 11 3.89 19.01 -6.56
C LYS A 11 4.06 17.66 -5.86
N SER A 12 3.82 17.62 -4.55
CA SER A 12 3.91 16.38 -3.78
C SER A 12 2.84 15.37 -4.23
N LEU A 13 3.21 14.10 -4.32
CA LEU A 13 2.27 12.98 -4.47
C LEU A 13 1.94 12.33 -3.12
N PHE A 14 2.57 12.79 -2.04
CA PHE A 14 2.19 12.36 -0.70
C PHE A 14 0.80 12.92 -0.36
N SER A 15 -0.07 12.06 0.17
CA SER A 15 -1.38 12.45 0.67
C SER A 15 -1.53 12.01 2.11
N GLU A 16 -1.56 12.98 3.01
CA GLU A 16 -1.74 12.75 4.46
C GLU A 16 -3.06 12.04 4.76
N ALA A 17 -4.16 12.47 4.10
CA ALA A 17 -5.48 11.87 4.26
C ALA A 17 -5.54 10.38 3.89
N HIS A 18 -4.71 9.90 2.96
CA HIS A 18 -4.63 8.47 2.60
C HIS A 18 -3.58 7.71 3.43
N SER A 19 -2.73 8.41 4.17
CA SER A 19 -1.57 7.82 4.87
C SER A 19 -1.70 7.88 6.40
N THR A 20 -2.74 8.52 6.91
CA THR A 20 -3.04 8.64 8.34
C THR A 20 -3.76 7.39 8.86
N PHE A 21 -3.74 7.23 10.19
CA PHE A 21 -4.52 6.21 10.90
C PHE A 21 -5.80 6.77 11.52
N GLU A 22 -6.06 8.07 11.34
CA GLU A 22 -7.30 8.69 11.78
C GLU A 22 -8.49 8.11 11.00
N GLU A 23 -9.66 8.11 11.64
CA GLU A 23 -10.93 7.57 11.11
C GLU A 23 -11.51 8.50 10.03
N ASP A 24 -10.84 8.57 8.88
CA ASP A 24 -11.31 9.29 7.70
C ASP A 24 -11.79 8.29 6.63
N ASP A 25 -12.89 8.60 5.93
CA ASP A 25 -13.50 7.76 4.86
C ASP A 25 -12.68 7.71 3.55
N VAL A 26 -11.39 8.10 3.57
CA VAL A 26 -10.56 8.29 2.37
C VAL A 26 -9.95 6.98 1.86
N TYR A 27 -9.75 5.99 2.75
CA TYR A 27 -9.24 4.66 2.39
C TYR A 27 -10.06 3.56 3.06
N ASP A 28 -10.76 2.75 2.26
CA ASP A 28 -11.44 1.55 2.75
C ASP A 28 -10.45 0.38 2.90
N GLN A 29 -10.18 -0.01 4.15
CA GLN A 29 -9.26 -1.10 4.45
C GLN A 29 -9.75 -2.46 3.93
N SER A 30 -11.06 -2.63 3.70
CA SER A 30 -11.63 -3.88 3.20
C SER A 30 -11.19 -4.20 1.76
N ASP A 31 -10.92 -3.17 0.95
CA ASP A 31 -10.43 -3.32 -0.42
C ASP A 31 -9.05 -4.02 -0.48
N ALA A 32 -8.25 -3.90 0.59
CA ALA A 32 -6.92 -4.51 0.67
C ALA A 32 -6.98 -6.04 0.56
N GLU A 33 -8.04 -6.67 1.08
CA GLU A 33 -8.19 -8.13 1.08
C GLU A 33 -8.23 -8.68 -0.36
N GLY A 34 -9.08 -8.07 -1.21
CA GLY A 34 -9.20 -8.44 -2.61
C GLY A 34 -7.90 -8.21 -3.37
N PHE A 35 -7.26 -7.06 -3.16
CA PHE A 35 -6.00 -6.70 -3.79
C PHE A 35 -4.87 -7.70 -3.48
N ILE A 36 -4.71 -8.07 -2.20
CA ILE A 36 -3.68 -9.02 -1.77
C ILE A 36 -3.93 -10.39 -2.40
N LYS A 37 -5.18 -10.89 -2.35
CA LYS A 37 -5.53 -12.21 -2.91
C LYS A 37 -5.29 -12.26 -4.42
N LEU A 38 -5.67 -11.22 -5.15
CA LEU A 38 -5.49 -11.15 -6.60
C LEU A 38 -4.00 -11.16 -6.98
N ASN A 39 -3.17 -10.37 -6.30
CA ASN A 39 -1.72 -10.34 -6.55
C ASN A 39 -1.03 -11.66 -6.16
N ALA A 40 -1.48 -12.29 -5.07
CA ALA A 40 -0.96 -13.57 -4.60
C ALA A 40 -1.37 -14.75 -5.49
N LEU A 41 -2.44 -14.63 -6.29
CA LEU A 41 -3.04 -15.73 -7.04
C LEU A 41 -2.03 -16.51 -7.89
N ARG A 42 -1.18 -15.80 -8.65
CA ARG A 42 -0.17 -16.44 -9.50
C ARG A 42 0.85 -17.27 -8.71
N LEU A 43 1.21 -16.81 -7.51
CA LEU A 43 2.16 -17.48 -6.64
C LEU A 43 1.54 -18.74 -6.03
N MET A 44 0.27 -18.66 -5.61
CA MET A 44 -0.48 -19.81 -5.10
C MET A 44 -0.62 -20.92 -6.15
N ILE A 45 -0.93 -20.56 -7.40
CA ILE A 45 -1.02 -21.52 -8.52
C ILE A 45 0.34 -22.17 -8.78
N ALA A 46 1.42 -21.38 -8.84
CA ALA A 46 2.77 -21.89 -9.03
C ALA A 46 3.19 -22.84 -7.90
N GLY A 47 2.86 -22.51 -6.64
CA GLY A 47 3.12 -23.35 -5.48
C GLY A 47 2.37 -24.68 -5.51
N LYS A 48 1.12 -24.69 -6.00
CA LYS A 48 0.33 -25.92 -6.18
C LYS A 48 0.92 -26.84 -7.27
N LYS A 49 1.45 -26.28 -8.36
CA LYS A 49 2.07 -27.06 -9.46
C LYS A 49 3.43 -27.71 -9.10
N ARG A 50 4.10 -27.21 -8.07
CA ARG A 50 5.41 -27.74 -7.59
C ARG A 50 5.27 -28.87 -6.58
N LYS A 51 4.07 -29.08 -6.05
CA LYS A 51 3.72 -30.23 -5.20
C LYS A 51 3.23 -31.36 -6.10
#